data_AF-A0A161WHF3-F1
#
_entry.id   AF-A0A161WHF3-F1
#
_cell.length_a   1.000
_cell.length_b   1.000
_cell.length_c   1.000
_cell.angle_alpha   90.00
_cell.angle_beta   90.00
_cell.angle_gamma   90.00
#
_symmetry.space_group_name_H-M   'P 1'
#
loop_
_entity.id
_entity.type
_entity.pdbx_description
1 polymer ?
#
loop_
_entity_poly.entity_id
_entity_poly.type
_entity_poly.pdbx_seq_one_letter_code
_entity_poly.pdbx_strand_id
1 'polypeptide(L)'
;MNYMNFSRANCKNCYKCLRSCPVKAIKFKNEQAEIVDDRCIACSHCLSICPQNARRIVSDLERVKEAVFLGKKVIASVAPSFPGFFDTSPGKIITLLRKLGFLYVEETAIGASIVSELYKNYIKNMKVDNYITTCCPSANYIIEKYYPDLIQYMIPVVSPMVAHAKAIREFYGEDSFIVFIGPCIAKKIESQSFSNKDVVDAVLTFDEISDWSAEIDILMEALEDGEVDRESTTYGKGYPVFGGIVKAVNSEINKRNLDAISVTGVEECVELFKSLQNQEVKNLFVEVSACMGNCIGGPKMVKDEKGYYKRMQKVKNYMKNHNVNNEVIIPINIDFSRVFVDKTLSKQVATEEQILKIMRKMGKYCLEDELNCGVCGYNTCREKAQAVHEGMAESNMCLHYMRNRAESLSNVIFENTLSPIILLDGEMKVKEINPSAEKVFMVSAEYIKEKPIALLINDEDFIYVKETRNNIVSKKVFYRKYSLTFMETVVYLPKQDLVMVALVDITEEEKNKLKLLELKESTINATQQVIEKQMRVAQEIASLLGETTAETKMTLTKLKKVVQGENDSIL
;
A
#
# COMPACT_ATOMS: atom_id res chain seq x y z
N MET A 1 12.31 17.08 -1.80
CA MET A 1 11.55 17.38 -3.03
C MET A 1 10.04 17.19 -2.82
N ASN A 2 9.34 18.12 -2.14
CA ASN A 2 7.90 17.96 -1.83
C ASN A 2 6.91 18.23 -2.99
N TYR A 3 7.33 18.16 -4.25
CA TYR A 3 6.53 18.54 -5.43
C TYR A 3 5.56 17.46 -5.91
N MET A 4 5.80 16.20 -5.56
CA MET A 4 4.96 15.06 -5.96
C MET A 4 4.85 14.07 -4.82
N ASN A 5 3.63 13.67 -4.46
CA ASN A 5 3.38 12.58 -3.52
C ASN A 5 1.98 11.98 -3.74
N PHE A 6 1.55 11.05 -2.89
CA PHE A 6 0.19 10.51 -2.91
C PHE A 6 -0.73 11.27 -1.96
N SER A 7 -2.00 11.40 -2.34
CA SER A 7 -3.05 11.88 -1.44
C SER A 7 -3.51 10.77 -0.51
N ARG A 8 -3.57 11.04 0.80
CA ARG A 8 -4.01 10.05 1.80
C ARG A 8 -5.46 9.64 1.63
N ALA A 9 -6.34 10.59 1.33
CA ALA A 9 -7.79 10.36 1.25
C ALA A 9 -8.19 9.32 0.19
N ASN A 10 -7.41 9.23 -0.90
CA ASN A 10 -7.77 8.42 -2.07
C ASN A 10 -6.96 7.13 -2.19
N CYS A 11 -5.90 6.93 -1.40
CA CYS A 11 -5.07 5.72 -1.50
C CYS A 11 -5.83 4.50 -0.94
N LYS A 12 -5.86 3.40 -1.72
CA LYS A 12 -6.47 2.11 -1.33
C LYS A 12 -5.47 0.94 -1.28
N ASN A 13 -4.18 1.25 -1.22
CA ASN A 13 -3.11 0.27 -0.96
C ASN A 13 -3.04 -0.91 -1.94
N CYS A 14 -3.39 -0.69 -3.21
CA CYS A 14 -3.34 -1.72 -4.25
C CYS A 14 -1.91 -2.05 -4.75
N TYR A 15 -0.89 -1.36 -4.21
CA TYR A 15 0.54 -1.46 -4.54
C TYR A 15 0.91 -1.28 -6.02
N LYS A 16 -0.01 -0.81 -6.88
CA LYS A 16 0.23 -0.61 -8.31
C LYS A 16 1.35 0.41 -8.56
N CYS A 17 1.37 1.50 -7.80
CA CYS A 17 2.42 2.51 -7.86
C CYS A 17 3.82 1.96 -7.55
N LEU A 18 3.94 1.04 -6.59
CA LEU A 18 5.20 0.38 -6.25
C LEU A 18 5.62 -0.63 -7.32
N ARG A 19 4.69 -1.48 -7.79
CA ARG A 19 4.97 -2.45 -8.87
C ARG A 19 5.51 -1.73 -10.12
N SER A 20 4.86 -0.64 -10.51
CA SER A 20 5.20 0.14 -11.71
C SER A 20 6.35 1.13 -11.51
N CYS A 21 6.87 1.31 -10.29
CA CYS A 21 8.02 2.19 -10.09
C CYS A 21 9.31 1.46 -10.51
N PRO A 22 10.04 1.94 -11.54
CA PRO A 22 11.20 1.22 -12.09
C PRO A 22 12.37 1.20 -11.11
N VAL A 23 12.45 2.19 -10.23
CA VAL A 23 13.53 2.36 -9.24
C VAL A 23 13.10 2.05 -7.80
N LYS A 24 11.90 1.48 -7.63
CA LYS A 24 11.30 1.11 -6.33
C LYS A 24 11.38 2.23 -5.27
N ALA A 25 11.13 3.46 -5.69
CA ALA A 25 11.16 4.66 -4.85
C ALA A 25 9.87 4.90 -4.04
N ILE A 26 8.93 3.94 -4.04
CA ILE A 26 7.67 4.07 -3.29
C ILE A 26 7.81 3.32 -1.97
N LYS A 27 7.70 4.03 -0.87
CA LYS A 27 7.66 3.49 0.49
C LYS A 27 6.20 3.27 0.90
N PHE A 28 5.96 2.19 1.65
CA PHE A 28 4.70 1.98 2.35
C PHE A 28 4.94 2.01 3.86
N LYS A 29 4.17 2.84 4.57
CA LYS A 29 4.17 2.92 6.03
C LYS A 29 2.75 3.15 6.50
N ASN A 30 2.27 2.33 7.44
CA ASN A 30 0.90 2.38 7.95
C ASN A 30 -0.13 2.35 6.81
N GLU A 31 0.09 1.48 5.83
CA GLU A 31 -0.77 1.39 4.65
C GLU A 31 -0.94 2.73 3.90
N GLN A 32 0.12 3.53 3.81
CA GLN A 32 0.15 4.73 2.99
C GLN A 32 1.36 4.72 2.07
N ALA A 33 1.11 4.95 0.78
CA ALA A 33 2.16 5.15 -0.21
C ALA A 33 2.81 6.52 -0.05
N GLU A 34 4.13 6.56 -0.07
CA GLU A 34 4.94 7.77 -0.01
C GLU A 34 6.09 7.68 -1.03
N ILE A 35 6.36 8.77 -1.75
CA ILE A 35 7.51 8.84 -2.66
C ILE A 35 8.75 9.18 -1.83
N VAL A 36 9.80 8.37 -1.93
CA VAL A 36 11.10 8.65 -1.32
C VAL A 36 11.94 9.44 -2.32
N ASP A 37 12.02 10.74 -2.09
CA ASP A 37 12.65 11.72 -2.99
C ASP A 37 14.07 11.36 -3.41
N ASP A 38 14.85 10.88 -2.44
CA ASP A 38 16.24 10.52 -2.67
C ASP A 38 16.36 9.39 -3.70
N ARG A 39 15.40 8.45 -3.76
CA ARG A 39 15.35 7.38 -4.77
C ARG A 39 14.58 7.78 -6.03
N CYS A 40 13.64 8.72 -5.92
CA CYS A 40 12.76 9.06 -7.03
C CYS A 40 13.53 9.70 -8.19
N ILE A 41 13.28 9.24 -9.42
CA ILE A 41 13.80 9.85 -10.67
C ILE A 41 12.81 10.86 -11.28
N ALA A 42 11.79 11.26 -10.53
CA ALA A 42 10.77 12.23 -10.94
C ALA A 42 9.97 11.89 -12.23
N CYS A 43 9.95 10.62 -12.68
CA CYS A 43 9.26 10.25 -13.93
C CYS A 43 7.72 10.30 -13.84
N SER A 44 7.16 10.41 -12.62
CA SER A 44 5.72 10.50 -12.31
C SER A 44 4.82 9.34 -12.79
N HIS A 45 5.40 8.26 -13.31
CA HIS A 45 4.66 7.08 -13.79
C HIS A 45 3.78 6.45 -12.70
N CYS A 46 4.23 6.47 -11.45
CA CYS A 46 3.48 5.97 -10.30
C CYS A 46 2.19 6.77 -10.02
N LEU A 47 2.17 8.06 -10.36
CA LEU A 47 1.00 8.92 -10.20
C LEU A 47 0.02 8.74 -11.37
N SER A 48 0.53 8.63 -12.60
CA SER A 48 -0.31 8.50 -13.81
C SER A 48 -1.02 7.14 -13.89
N ILE A 49 -0.42 6.07 -13.34
CA ILE A 49 -1.02 4.73 -13.38
C ILE A 49 -2.00 4.46 -12.23
N CYS A 50 -2.09 5.37 -11.25
CA CYS A 50 -2.89 5.22 -10.04
C CYS A 50 -4.39 5.17 -10.40
N PRO A 51 -5.09 4.04 -10.16
CA PRO A 51 -6.50 3.90 -10.53
C PRO A 51 -7.42 4.75 -9.66
N GLN A 52 -6.96 5.14 -8.47
CA GLN A 52 -7.72 5.97 -7.53
C GLN A 52 -7.47 7.47 -7.75
N ASN A 53 -6.64 7.83 -8.74
CA ASN A 53 -6.16 9.19 -8.94
C ASN A 53 -5.64 9.84 -7.65
N ALA A 54 -4.97 9.05 -6.79
CA ALA A 54 -4.46 9.47 -5.48
C ALA A 54 -3.17 10.26 -5.62
N ARG A 55 -3.15 11.27 -6.51
CA ARG A 55 -1.99 12.09 -6.84
C ARG A 55 -2.05 13.43 -6.09
N ARG A 56 -0.92 13.86 -5.55
CA ARG A 56 -0.69 15.21 -5.02
C ARG A 56 0.51 15.79 -5.76
N ILE A 57 0.25 16.68 -6.70
CA ILE A 57 1.28 17.42 -7.43
C ILE A 57 1.14 18.87 -7.03
N VAL A 58 2.24 19.50 -6.63
CA VAL A 58 2.24 20.94 -6.32
C VAL A 58 2.07 21.69 -7.63
N SER A 59 1.01 22.48 -7.70
CA SER A 59 0.69 23.32 -8.86
C SER A 59 1.32 24.69 -8.69
N ASP A 60 1.86 25.23 -9.79
CA ASP A 60 2.33 26.62 -9.84
C ASP A 60 1.23 27.56 -10.39
N LEU A 61 0.04 27.03 -10.67
CA LEU A 61 -1.04 27.75 -11.37
C LEU A 61 -1.46 29.01 -10.63
N GLU A 62 -1.68 28.93 -9.32
CA GLU A 62 -2.08 30.09 -8.51
C GLU A 62 -1.00 31.18 -8.51
N ARG A 63 0.29 30.81 -8.50
CA ARG A 63 1.40 31.76 -8.61
C ARG A 63 1.42 32.44 -9.98
N VAL A 64 1.07 31.72 -11.05
CA VAL A 64 0.98 32.28 -12.40
C VAL A 64 -0.22 33.23 -12.52
N LYS A 65 -1.40 32.83 -12.01
CA LYS A 65 -2.60 33.68 -11.94
C LYS A 65 -2.32 34.97 -11.19
N GLU A 66 -1.64 34.89 -10.04
CA GLU A 66 -1.22 36.05 -9.26
C GLU A 66 -0.29 36.96 -10.06
N ALA A 67 0.71 36.41 -10.75
CA ALA A 67 1.62 37.19 -11.60
C ALA A 67 0.89 37.93 -12.73
N VAL A 68 -0.07 37.27 -13.38
CA VAL A 68 -0.93 37.87 -14.40
C VAL A 68 -1.81 38.98 -13.80
N PHE A 69 -2.46 38.71 -12.66
CA PHE A 69 -3.32 39.69 -11.97
C PHE A 69 -2.56 40.95 -11.55
N LEU A 70 -1.32 40.79 -11.10
CA LEU A 70 -0.43 41.91 -10.75
C LEU A 70 0.14 42.66 -11.95
N GLY A 71 -0.22 42.27 -13.18
CA GLY A 71 0.25 42.93 -14.41
C GLY A 71 1.74 42.74 -14.68
N LYS A 72 2.35 41.65 -14.17
CA LYS A 72 3.75 41.34 -14.47
C LYS A 72 3.92 41.01 -15.95
N LYS A 73 5.15 41.12 -16.44
CA LYS A 73 5.54 40.68 -17.78
C LYS A 73 5.60 39.14 -17.86
N VAL A 74 4.45 38.49 -17.96
CA VAL A 74 4.34 37.02 -17.97
C VAL A 74 4.58 36.47 -19.38
N ILE A 75 5.58 35.59 -19.53
CA ILE A 75 5.99 35.02 -20.82
C ILE A 75 5.84 33.50 -20.79
N ALA A 76 5.13 32.94 -21.77
CA ALA A 76 4.97 31.51 -21.94
C ALA A 76 6.08 30.92 -22.81
N SER A 77 6.79 29.93 -22.27
CA SER A 77 7.68 29.03 -23.00
C SER A 77 6.98 27.69 -23.19
N VAL A 78 6.35 27.47 -24.34
CA VAL A 78 5.51 26.30 -24.60
C VAL A 78 6.35 25.15 -25.17
N ALA A 79 6.25 23.95 -24.58
CA ALA A 79 7.03 22.81 -25.01
C ALA A 79 6.65 22.36 -26.43
N PRO A 80 7.61 21.95 -27.30
CA PRO A 80 7.35 21.61 -28.71
C PRO A 80 6.38 20.44 -28.92
N SER A 81 6.05 19.69 -27.87
CA SER A 81 5.06 18.63 -27.90
C SER A 81 3.60 19.13 -27.91
N PHE A 82 3.34 20.41 -27.62
CA PHE A 82 1.99 20.96 -27.45
C PHE A 82 1.00 20.65 -28.59
N PRO A 83 1.39 20.59 -29.89
CA PRO A 83 0.44 20.28 -30.97
C PRO A 83 -0.17 18.87 -30.83
N GLY A 84 0.52 17.98 -30.12
CA GLY A 84 0.06 16.62 -29.87
C GLY A 84 -0.94 16.50 -28.70
N PHE A 85 -1.02 17.48 -27.80
CA PHE A 85 -1.79 17.35 -26.55
C PHE A 85 -3.17 18.01 -26.60
N PHE A 86 -3.38 18.96 -27.50
CA PHE A 86 -4.67 19.64 -27.67
C PHE A 86 -5.43 19.10 -28.89
N ASP A 87 -6.76 19.10 -28.84
CA ASP A 87 -7.62 18.69 -29.97
C ASP A 87 -8.16 19.85 -30.79
N THR A 88 -7.28 20.79 -31.03
CA THR A 88 -7.56 22.02 -31.77
C THR A 88 -6.33 22.39 -32.59
N SER A 89 -6.42 23.43 -33.40
CA SER A 89 -5.26 23.92 -34.15
C SER A 89 -4.21 24.50 -33.19
N PRO A 90 -2.90 24.34 -33.49
CA PRO A 90 -1.84 24.90 -32.67
C PRO A 90 -1.96 26.41 -32.45
N GLY A 91 -2.40 27.17 -33.46
CA GLY A 91 -2.57 28.62 -33.37
C GLY A 91 -3.64 29.04 -32.35
N LYS A 92 -4.75 28.30 -32.26
CA LYS A 92 -5.76 28.53 -31.22
C LYS A 92 -5.22 28.36 -29.81
N ILE A 93 -4.25 27.47 -29.58
CA ILE A 93 -3.56 27.34 -28.28
C ILE A 93 -2.72 28.57 -27.97
N ILE A 94 -2.07 29.16 -28.98
CA ILE A 94 -1.34 30.42 -28.80
C ILE A 94 -2.31 31.54 -28.42
N THR A 95 -3.44 31.66 -29.11
CA THR A 95 -4.51 32.62 -28.79
C THR A 95 -5.07 32.40 -27.38
N LEU A 96 -5.26 31.15 -26.97
CA LEU A 96 -5.70 30.80 -25.61
C LEU A 96 -4.72 31.33 -24.57
N LEU A 97 -3.42 31.08 -24.74
CA LEU A 97 -2.41 31.56 -23.80
C LEU A 97 -2.43 33.10 -23.73
N ARG A 98 -2.55 33.81 -24.86
CA ARG A 98 -2.70 35.28 -24.82
C ARG A 98 -3.95 35.71 -24.03
N LYS A 99 -5.08 35.03 -24.21
CA LYS A 99 -6.31 35.29 -23.43
C LYS A 99 -6.17 34.99 -21.93
N LEU A 100 -5.34 34.03 -21.55
CA LEU A 100 -5.01 33.74 -20.15
C LEU A 100 -4.09 34.80 -19.51
N GLY A 101 -3.62 35.78 -20.28
CA GLY A 101 -2.83 36.91 -19.80
C GLY A 101 -1.32 36.78 -20.01
N PHE A 102 -0.87 35.80 -20.82
CA PHE A 102 0.53 35.74 -21.25
C PHE A 102 0.80 36.83 -22.29
N LEU A 103 1.75 37.73 -22.01
CA LEU A 103 2.10 38.84 -22.88
C LEU A 103 2.79 38.36 -24.17
N TYR A 104 3.76 37.46 -23.99
CA TYR A 104 4.47 36.79 -25.08
C TYR A 104 4.34 35.26 -24.94
N VAL A 105 4.25 34.58 -26.08
CA VAL A 105 4.15 33.14 -26.23
C VAL A 105 5.19 32.67 -27.25
N GLU A 106 6.23 32.02 -26.75
CA GLU A 106 7.32 31.48 -27.54
C GLU A 106 7.43 29.96 -27.39
N GLU A 107 7.94 29.28 -28.42
CA GLU A 107 8.19 27.85 -28.37
C GLU A 107 9.52 27.55 -27.67
N THR A 108 9.50 26.62 -26.71
CA THR A 108 10.72 26.06 -26.10
C THR A 108 11.64 25.37 -27.13
N ALA A 109 11.13 25.13 -28.34
CA ALA A 109 11.91 24.72 -29.50
C ALA A 109 13.11 25.67 -29.75
N ILE A 110 12.99 26.97 -29.46
CA ILE A 110 14.12 27.93 -29.58
C ILE A 110 15.27 27.49 -28.68
N GLY A 111 14.98 27.19 -27.41
CA GLY A 111 15.97 26.63 -26.49
C GLY A 111 16.51 25.28 -26.94
N ALA A 112 15.71 24.45 -27.62
CA ALA A 112 16.17 23.18 -28.18
C ALA A 112 17.17 23.40 -29.34
N SER A 113 16.95 24.41 -30.17
CA SER A 113 17.90 24.79 -31.22
C SER A 113 19.20 25.33 -30.63
N ILE A 114 19.14 26.16 -29.58
CA ILE A 114 20.33 26.61 -28.84
C ILE A 114 21.10 25.40 -28.28
N VAL A 115 20.42 24.47 -27.61
CA VAL A 115 21.04 23.26 -27.06
C VAL A 115 21.64 22.38 -28.16
N SER A 116 21.02 22.30 -29.34
CA SER A 116 21.57 21.55 -30.48
C SER A 116 22.94 22.09 -30.91
N GLU A 117 23.07 23.40 -31.02
CA GLU A 117 24.34 24.04 -31.38
C GLU A 117 25.40 23.89 -30.28
N LEU A 118 25.00 23.98 -29.01
CA LEU A 118 25.89 23.72 -27.88
C LEU A 118 26.38 22.27 -27.86
N TYR A 119 25.52 21.30 -28.17
CA TYR A 119 25.91 19.89 -28.33
C TYR A 119 26.88 19.71 -29.49
N LYS A 120 26.61 20.31 -30.66
CA LYS A 120 27.55 20.26 -31.80
C LYS A 120 28.91 20.82 -31.41
N ASN A 121 28.95 21.97 -30.75
CA ASN A 121 30.18 22.58 -30.27
C ASN A 121 30.92 21.69 -29.25
N TYR A 122 30.19 21.06 -28.32
CA TYR A 122 30.77 20.12 -27.37
C TYR A 122 31.39 18.90 -28.06
N ILE A 123 30.65 18.23 -28.97
CA ILE A 123 31.14 17.08 -29.75
C ILE A 123 32.36 17.46 -30.60
N LYS A 124 32.37 18.69 -31.14
CA LYS A 124 33.47 19.20 -31.96
C LYS A 124 34.74 19.46 -31.15
N ASN A 125 34.62 19.98 -29.92
CA ASN A 125 35.75 20.47 -29.15
C ASN A 125 36.25 19.49 -28.08
N MET A 126 35.35 18.72 -27.47
CA MET A 126 35.69 17.72 -26.47
C MET A 126 35.74 16.33 -27.10
N LYS A 127 36.72 15.51 -26.70
CA LYS A 127 36.82 14.12 -27.11
C LYS A 127 36.65 13.22 -25.89
N VAL A 128 35.49 12.60 -25.79
CA VAL A 128 35.16 11.57 -24.80
C VAL A 128 34.69 10.30 -25.51
N ASP A 129 34.70 9.17 -24.80
CA ASP A 129 34.32 7.87 -25.37
C ASP A 129 32.84 7.78 -25.71
N ASN A 130 31.97 8.45 -24.94
CA ASN A 130 30.53 8.45 -25.16
C ASN A 130 29.93 9.82 -24.85
N TYR A 131 28.87 10.18 -25.55
CA TYR A 131 28.13 11.43 -25.37
C TYR A 131 26.68 11.10 -25.02
N ILE A 132 26.23 11.48 -23.82
CA ILE A 132 24.86 11.24 -23.36
C ILE A 132 24.12 12.57 -23.30
N THR A 133 23.01 12.66 -24.02
CA THR A 133 22.12 13.83 -24.00
C THR A 133 21.52 14.07 -22.61
N THR A 134 21.30 15.34 -22.26
CA THR A 134 20.90 15.74 -20.90
C THR A 134 19.58 16.51 -20.84
N CYS A 135 18.77 16.44 -21.90
CA CYS A 135 17.49 17.14 -22.02
C CYS A 135 16.40 16.61 -21.08
N CYS A 136 16.44 15.30 -20.76
CA CYS A 136 15.44 14.60 -19.96
C CYS A 136 15.88 14.55 -18.47
N PRO A 137 15.21 15.29 -17.55
CA PRO A 137 15.63 15.33 -16.15
C PRO A 137 15.58 13.96 -15.47
N SER A 138 14.57 13.15 -15.81
CA SER A 138 14.43 11.81 -15.26
C SER A 138 15.55 10.86 -15.70
N ALA A 139 16.02 10.96 -16.94
CA ALA A 139 17.17 10.17 -17.41
C ALA A 139 18.46 10.62 -16.68
N ASN A 140 18.65 11.93 -16.53
CA ASN A 140 19.76 12.48 -15.76
C ASN A 140 19.76 11.96 -14.31
N TYR A 141 18.60 11.91 -13.65
CA TYR A 141 18.49 11.36 -12.30
C TYR A 141 18.76 9.86 -12.22
N ILE A 142 18.51 9.08 -13.28
CA ILE A 142 18.92 7.67 -13.30
C ILE A 142 20.44 7.59 -13.22
N ILE A 143 21.14 8.38 -14.03
CA ILE A 143 22.62 8.42 -14.03
C ILE A 143 23.14 8.92 -12.69
N GLU A 144 22.71 10.12 -12.25
CA GLU A 144 23.21 10.75 -11.02
C GLU A 144 23.01 9.86 -9.76
N LYS A 145 21.95 9.04 -9.70
CA LYS A 145 21.61 8.27 -8.50
C LYS A 145 21.98 6.79 -8.55
N TYR A 146 22.10 6.21 -9.74
CA TYR A 146 22.24 4.76 -9.92
C TYR A 146 23.43 4.36 -10.79
N TYR A 147 23.96 5.26 -11.63
CA TYR A 147 25.10 5.01 -12.51
C TYR A 147 26.07 6.21 -12.51
N PRO A 148 26.56 6.66 -11.33
CA PRO A 148 27.34 7.89 -11.21
C PRO A 148 28.63 7.89 -12.06
N ASP A 149 29.20 6.72 -12.34
CA ASP A 149 30.39 6.58 -13.21
C ASP A 149 30.16 7.11 -14.64
N LEU A 150 28.90 7.17 -15.09
CA LEU A 150 28.52 7.67 -16.41
C LEU A 150 28.35 9.20 -16.45
N ILE A 151 28.44 9.90 -15.33
CA ILE A 151 28.33 11.37 -15.26
C ILE A 151 29.36 12.04 -16.20
N GLN A 152 30.56 11.47 -16.32
CA GLN A 152 31.61 11.96 -17.21
C GLN A 152 31.22 11.98 -18.70
N TYR A 153 30.23 11.18 -19.11
CA TYR A 153 29.73 11.12 -20.49
C TYR A 153 28.51 12.02 -20.71
N MET A 154 27.92 12.60 -19.66
CA MET A 154 26.78 13.51 -19.77
C MET A 154 27.23 14.84 -20.38
N ILE A 155 26.56 15.30 -21.43
CA ILE A 155 26.88 16.59 -22.05
C ILE A 155 26.51 17.72 -21.05
N PRO A 156 27.47 18.55 -20.61
CA PRO A 156 27.32 19.49 -19.50
C PRO A 156 26.61 20.79 -19.91
N VAL A 157 25.43 20.65 -20.51
CA VAL A 157 24.61 21.76 -21.00
C VAL A 157 23.23 21.71 -20.33
N VAL A 158 22.64 22.87 -20.09
CA VAL A 158 21.28 22.98 -19.53
C VAL A 158 20.22 22.42 -20.49
N SER A 159 19.05 22.06 -19.98
CA SER A 159 17.97 21.56 -20.84
C SER A 159 17.33 22.68 -21.68
N PRO A 160 16.60 22.35 -22.77
CA PRO A 160 15.93 23.34 -23.62
C PRO A 160 15.03 24.34 -22.86
N MET A 161 14.35 23.88 -21.79
CA MET A 161 13.54 24.75 -20.93
C MET A 161 14.38 25.86 -20.31
N VAL A 162 15.52 25.49 -19.72
CA VAL A 162 16.40 26.42 -19.01
C VAL A 162 17.14 27.31 -20.03
N ALA A 163 17.62 26.74 -21.13
CA ALA A 163 18.25 27.51 -22.20
C ALA A 163 17.30 28.58 -22.76
N HIS A 164 16.05 28.20 -23.02
CA HIS A 164 15.05 29.14 -23.52
C HIS A 164 14.72 30.23 -22.51
N ALA A 165 14.55 29.87 -21.23
CA ALA A 165 14.28 30.85 -20.19
C ALA A 165 15.42 31.87 -20.03
N LYS A 166 16.70 31.43 -20.07
CA LYS A 166 17.83 32.36 -20.09
C LYS A 166 17.80 33.29 -21.31
N ALA A 167 17.47 32.75 -22.49
CA ALA A 167 17.35 33.55 -23.71
C ALA A 167 16.18 34.56 -23.63
N ILE A 168 15.04 34.18 -23.05
CA ILE A 168 13.90 35.08 -22.82
C ILE A 168 14.31 36.25 -21.92
N ARG A 169 15.07 36.02 -20.84
CA ARG A 169 15.56 37.11 -19.96
C ARG A 169 16.43 38.11 -20.71
N GLU A 170 17.29 37.64 -21.60
CA GLU A 170 18.12 38.52 -22.45
C GLU A 170 17.26 39.32 -23.46
N PHE A 171 16.30 38.67 -24.12
CA PHE A 171 15.50 39.32 -25.17
C PHE A 171 14.41 40.25 -24.63
N TYR A 172 13.84 39.92 -23.48
CA TYR A 172 12.68 40.60 -22.93
C TYR A 172 12.97 41.31 -21.60
N GLY A 173 14.15 41.15 -21.01
CA GLY A 173 14.53 41.78 -19.75
C GLY A 173 14.39 40.86 -18.53
N GLU A 174 15.20 41.14 -17.51
CA GLU A 174 15.30 40.34 -16.27
C GLU A 174 14.05 40.38 -15.38
N ASP A 175 13.17 41.37 -15.59
CA ASP A 175 11.87 41.50 -14.92
C ASP A 175 10.79 40.56 -15.49
N SER A 176 11.11 39.81 -16.56
CA SER A 176 10.21 38.83 -17.16
C SER A 176 9.88 37.69 -16.19
N PHE A 177 8.59 37.40 -16.03
CA PHE A 177 8.08 36.26 -15.28
C PHE A 177 7.87 35.09 -16.24
N ILE A 178 8.74 34.08 -16.18
CA ILE A 178 8.84 33.04 -17.21
C ILE A 178 8.11 31.78 -16.76
N VAL A 179 7.15 31.35 -17.58
CA VAL A 179 6.34 30.17 -17.34
C VAL A 179 6.61 29.12 -18.41
N PHE A 180 7.22 28.00 -18.03
CA PHE A 180 7.32 26.86 -18.94
C PHE A 180 6.03 26.04 -18.91
N ILE A 181 5.51 25.69 -20.08
CA ILE A 181 4.26 24.94 -20.22
C ILE A 181 4.55 23.65 -20.98
N GLY A 182 4.42 22.48 -20.35
CA GLY A 182 4.83 21.22 -20.98
C GLY A 182 4.25 19.94 -20.40
N PRO A 183 4.60 18.76 -20.95
CA PRO A 183 3.98 17.50 -20.56
C PRO A 183 4.65 16.83 -19.34
N CYS A 184 5.70 17.42 -18.78
CA CYS A 184 6.62 16.71 -17.88
C CYS A 184 6.67 17.36 -16.49
N ILE A 185 6.22 16.62 -15.47
CA ILE A 185 6.29 17.08 -14.07
C ILE A 185 7.74 17.15 -13.57
N ALA A 186 8.66 16.33 -14.11
CA ALA A 186 10.08 16.40 -13.76
C ALA A 186 10.69 17.79 -14.05
N LYS A 187 10.10 18.57 -14.96
CA LYS A 187 10.51 19.96 -15.23
C LYS A 187 10.21 20.90 -14.09
N LYS A 188 9.14 20.67 -13.29
CA LYS A 188 8.90 21.41 -12.03
C LYS A 188 10.10 21.24 -11.10
N ILE A 189 10.57 20.00 -10.92
CA ILE A 189 11.73 19.71 -10.06
C ILE A 189 13.04 20.27 -10.65
N GLU A 190 13.24 20.20 -11.97
CA GLU A 190 14.41 20.77 -12.63
C GLU A 190 14.50 22.30 -12.47
N SER A 191 13.38 23.01 -12.58
CA SER A 191 13.34 24.48 -12.40
C SER A 191 13.79 24.91 -11.00
N GLN A 192 13.63 24.04 -10.01
CA GLN A 192 13.95 24.29 -8.61
C GLN A 192 15.32 23.75 -8.18
N SER A 193 16.06 23.14 -9.11
CA SER A 193 17.42 22.69 -8.84
C SER A 193 18.33 23.89 -8.56
N PHE A 194 19.32 23.72 -7.68
CA PHE A 194 20.18 24.82 -7.23
C PHE A 194 20.79 25.64 -8.39
N SER A 195 21.23 24.98 -9.46
CA SER A 195 21.83 25.60 -10.65
C SER A 195 20.86 26.37 -11.55
N ASN A 196 19.55 26.19 -11.37
CA ASN A 196 18.49 26.78 -12.22
C ASN A 196 17.53 27.66 -11.42
N LYS A 197 17.80 27.86 -10.12
CA LYS A 197 16.95 28.65 -9.26
C LYS A 197 16.83 30.06 -9.85
N ASP A 198 15.59 30.58 -9.86
CA ASP A 198 15.24 31.90 -10.38
C ASP A 198 15.41 32.10 -11.91
N VAL A 199 15.76 31.05 -12.66
CA VAL A 199 15.79 31.12 -14.14
C VAL A 199 14.38 30.95 -14.72
N VAL A 200 13.62 29.98 -14.23
CA VAL A 200 12.23 29.69 -14.61
C VAL A 200 11.34 29.94 -13.40
N ASP A 201 10.40 30.87 -13.52
CA ASP A 201 9.56 31.29 -12.39
C ASP A 201 8.49 30.26 -12.05
N ALA A 202 7.85 29.67 -13.05
CA ALA A 202 6.80 28.67 -12.86
C ALA A 202 6.81 27.60 -13.95
N VAL A 203 6.34 26.40 -13.61
CA VAL A 203 6.17 25.31 -14.56
C VAL A 203 4.74 24.80 -14.50
N LEU A 204 4.01 24.88 -15.61
CA LEU A 204 2.65 24.35 -15.74
C LEU A 204 2.62 23.14 -16.66
N THR A 205 1.74 22.20 -16.36
CA THR A 205 1.39 21.11 -17.27
C THR A 205 0.33 21.55 -18.28
N PHE A 206 0.20 20.81 -19.39
CA PHE A 206 -0.91 21.04 -20.32
C PHE A 206 -2.29 20.81 -19.68
N ASP A 207 -2.39 19.93 -18.68
CA ASP A 207 -3.62 19.74 -17.90
C ASP A 207 -3.95 21.00 -17.10
N GLU A 208 -2.96 21.61 -16.44
CA GLU A 208 -3.15 22.84 -15.65
C GLU A 208 -3.66 24.00 -16.53
N ILE A 209 -3.20 24.09 -17.78
CA ILE A 209 -3.72 25.07 -18.76
C ILE A 209 -5.16 24.74 -19.18
N SER A 210 -5.47 23.46 -19.37
CA SER A 210 -6.82 23.03 -19.76
C SER A 210 -7.82 23.27 -18.62
N ASP A 211 -7.43 22.96 -17.39
CA ASP A 211 -8.23 23.23 -16.18
C ASP A 211 -8.44 24.74 -15.99
N TRP A 212 -7.40 25.57 -16.19
CA TRP A 212 -7.52 27.02 -16.10
C TRP A 212 -8.44 27.59 -17.20
N SER A 213 -8.33 27.11 -18.44
CA SER A 213 -9.23 27.51 -19.54
C SER A 213 -10.70 27.20 -19.24
N ALA A 214 -10.96 26.05 -18.60
CA ALA A 214 -12.31 25.64 -18.21
C ALA A 214 -12.86 26.48 -17.04
N GLU A 215 -12.01 26.89 -16.09
CA GLU A 215 -12.41 27.74 -14.96
C GLU A 215 -12.94 29.11 -15.38
N ILE A 216 -12.48 29.64 -16.50
CA ILE A 216 -12.88 30.95 -17.04
C ILE A 216 -13.79 30.85 -18.28
N ASP A 217 -14.39 29.67 -18.51
CA ASP A 217 -15.37 29.40 -19.58
C ASP A 217 -14.92 29.82 -20.99
N ILE A 218 -13.64 29.66 -21.34
CA ILE A 218 -13.16 29.93 -22.70
C ILE A 218 -13.58 28.78 -23.64
N LEU A 219 -14.39 29.10 -24.64
CA LEU A 219 -14.74 28.20 -25.75
C LEU A 219 -13.58 28.10 -26.74
N MET A 220 -12.85 26.98 -26.69
CA MET A 220 -11.67 26.69 -27.54
C MET A 220 -12.00 26.75 -29.04
N GLU A 221 -13.20 26.31 -29.42
CA GLU A 221 -13.67 26.26 -30.81
C GLU A 221 -13.85 27.66 -31.41
N ALA A 222 -14.22 28.64 -30.57
CA ALA A 222 -14.48 30.02 -30.97
C ALA A 222 -13.22 30.88 -31.10
N LEU A 223 -12.05 30.37 -30.70
CA LEU A 223 -10.78 31.09 -30.86
C LEU A 223 -10.31 31.08 -32.31
N GLU A 224 -9.70 32.19 -32.72
CA GLU A 224 -8.96 32.31 -33.99
C GLU A 224 -7.53 31.76 -33.82
N ASP A 225 -6.91 31.37 -34.94
CA ASP A 225 -5.51 30.96 -34.93
C ASP A 225 -4.59 32.17 -34.76
N GLY A 226 -3.74 32.12 -33.74
CA GLY A 226 -2.68 33.09 -33.50
C GLY A 226 -1.29 32.53 -33.83
N GLU A 227 -0.32 33.42 -33.88
CA GLU A 227 1.09 33.10 -34.13
C GLU A 227 1.94 33.30 -32.88
N VAL A 228 3.00 32.49 -32.78
CA VAL A 228 4.03 32.63 -31.74
C VAL A 228 4.84 33.90 -31.99
N ASP A 229 5.31 34.54 -30.92
CA ASP A 229 6.09 35.78 -31.07
C ASP A 229 7.46 35.55 -31.70
N ARG A 230 7.97 34.32 -31.62
CA ARG A 230 9.21 33.90 -32.28
C ARG A 230 9.15 32.45 -32.70
N GLU A 231 9.50 32.19 -33.95
CA GLU A 231 9.59 30.84 -34.50
C GLU A 231 10.97 30.20 -34.27
N SER A 232 10.96 28.89 -34.03
CA SER A 232 12.17 28.06 -33.94
C SER A 232 12.49 27.34 -35.24
N THR A 233 13.74 26.87 -35.37
CA THR A 233 14.14 25.96 -36.45
C THR A 233 13.42 24.61 -36.38
N THR A 234 13.34 23.94 -37.53
CA THR A 234 12.71 22.61 -37.68
C THR A 234 13.34 21.55 -36.76
N TYR A 235 14.65 21.61 -36.52
CA TYR A 235 15.33 20.68 -35.61
C TYR A 235 14.88 20.86 -34.16
N GLY A 236 14.74 22.10 -33.67
CA GLY A 236 14.23 22.38 -32.32
C GLY A 236 12.82 21.84 -32.10
N LYS A 237 11.94 21.99 -33.10
CA LYS A 237 10.57 21.42 -33.09
C LYS A 237 10.56 19.88 -33.09
N GLY A 238 11.66 19.24 -33.52
CA GLY A 238 11.82 17.79 -33.61
C GLY A 238 12.20 17.07 -32.32
N TYR A 239 12.68 17.77 -31.29
CA TYR A 239 13.08 17.20 -30.00
C TYR A 239 12.07 16.28 -29.30
N PRO A 240 10.75 16.52 -29.34
CA PRO A 240 9.80 15.66 -28.63
C PRO A 240 9.56 14.33 -29.36
N VAL A 241 10.04 14.18 -30.61
CA VAL A 241 9.95 12.96 -31.41
C VAL A 241 11.21 12.10 -31.22
N PHE A 242 11.06 10.78 -31.25
CA PHE A 242 12.16 9.82 -31.19
C PHE A 242 13.25 10.09 -32.26
N GLY A 243 14.51 10.18 -31.84
CA GLY A 243 15.66 10.47 -32.70
C GLY A 243 15.74 11.93 -33.14
N GLY A 244 14.97 12.81 -32.50
CA GLY A 244 14.92 14.24 -32.82
C GLY A 244 16.24 14.95 -32.55
N ILE A 245 16.92 14.59 -31.47
CA ILE A 245 18.20 15.18 -31.08
C ILE A 245 19.31 14.63 -31.98
N VAL A 246 19.33 13.30 -32.21
CA VAL A 246 20.28 12.67 -33.16
C VAL A 246 20.24 13.38 -34.52
N LYS A 247 19.05 13.63 -35.07
CA LYS A 247 18.90 14.35 -36.33
C LYS A 247 19.45 15.78 -36.28
N ALA A 248 19.27 16.48 -35.17
CA ALA A 248 19.73 17.85 -34.99
C ALA A 248 21.26 17.96 -34.98
N VAL A 249 21.96 16.95 -34.45
CA VAL A 249 23.43 16.94 -34.31
C VAL A 249 24.16 15.99 -35.27
N ASN A 250 23.42 15.37 -36.20
CA ASN A 250 23.90 14.30 -37.09
C ASN A 250 25.19 14.65 -37.86
N SER A 251 25.37 15.93 -38.21
CA SER A 251 26.59 16.41 -38.88
C SER A 251 27.85 16.14 -38.07
N GLU A 252 27.81 16.38 -36.75
CA GLU A 252 28.97 16.20 -35.88
C GLU A 252 29.15 14.74 -35.48
N ILE A 253 28.06 13.98 -35.35
CA ILE A 253 28.09 12.52 -35.17
C ILE A 253 28.87 11.86 -36.31
N ASN A 254 28.53 12.19 -37.57
CA ASN A 254 29.19 11.65 -38.74
C ASN A 254 30.67 12.07 -38.84
N LYS A 255 30.97 13.35 -38.57
CA LYS A 255 32.36 13.85 -38.58
C LYS A 255 33.24 13.17 -37.53
N ARG A 256 32.66 12.79 -36.39
CA ARG A 256 33.36 12.05 -35.32
C ARG A 256 33.27 10.54 -35.47
N ASN A 257 32.61 10.03 -36.52
CA ASN A 257 32.40 8.60 -36.76
C ASN A 257 31.84 7.90 -35.51
N LEU A 258 30.81 8.50 -34.89
CA LEU A 258 30.11 7.99 -33.72
C LEU A 258 28.90 7.16 -34.15
N ASP A 259 28.61 6.08 -33.42
CA ASP A 259 27.35 5.36 -33.58
C ASP A 259 26.26 6.07 -32.77
N ALA A 260 25.10 6.30 -33.40
CA ALA A 260 23.98 6.98 -32.75
C ALA A 260 22.96 5.97 -32.22
N ILE A 261 22.69 6.01 -30.91
CA ILE A 261 21.65 5.18 -30.27
C ILE A 261 20.60 6.10 -29.65
N SER A 262 19.33 5.79 -29.87
CA SER A 262 18.20 6.48 -29.23
C SER A 262 17.42 5.46 -28.39
N VAL A 263 17.26 5.74 -27.09
CA VAL A 263 16.48 4.89 -26.17
C VAL A 263 15.38 5.69 -25.49
N THR A 264 14.22 5.04 -25.34
CA THR A 264 13.08 5.61 -24.62
C THR A 264 12.52 4.60 -23.64
N GLY A 265 12.11 5.07 -22.47
CA GLY A 265 11.66 4.20 -21.38
C GLY A 265 12.75 4.02 -20.33
N VAL A 266 12.35 3.82 -19.09
CA VAL A 266 13.32 3.68 -17.99
C VAL A 266 14.05 2.35 -18.08
N GLU A 267 13.36 1.28 -18.47
CA GLU A 267 13.95 -0.05 -18.64
C GLU A 267 15.09 -0.03 -19.68
N GLU A 268 14.83 0.49 -20.87
CA GLU A 268 15.81 0.62 -21.96
C GLU A 268 16.98 1.56 -21.58
N CYS A 269 16.70 2.66 -20.87
CA CYS A 269 17.77 3.52 -20.35
C CYS A 269 18.67 2.75 -19.37
N VAL A 270 18.08 1.98 -18.47
CA VAL A 270 18.82 1.17 -17.48
C VAL A 270 19.66 0.09 -18.15
N GLU A 271 19.13 -0.58 -19.16
CA GLU A 271 19.88 -1.57 -19.95
C GLU A 271 21.09 -0.94 -20.63
N LEU A 272 20.87 0.17 -21.35
CA LEU A 272 21.96 0.88 -22.03
C LEU A 272 23.02 1.40 -21.04
N PHE A 273 22.61 1.96 -19.91
CA PHE A 273 23.54 2.45 -18.90
C PHE A 273 24.37 1.33 -18.28
N LYS A 274 23.80 0.13 -18.08
CA LYS A 274 24.59 -1.04 -17.65
C LYS A 274 25.63 -1.43 -18.69
N SER A 275 25.26 -1.50 -19.97
CA SER A 275 26.22 -1.83 -21.04
C SER A 275 27.33 -0.77 -21.18
N LEU A 276 27.00 0.52 -21.00
CA LEU A 276 27.99 1.60 -20.94
C LEU A 276 28.91 1.48 -19.72
N GLN A 277 28.37 1.19 -18.53
CA GLN A 277 29.14 1.04 -17.30
C GLN A 277 30.07 -0.17 -17.36
N ASN A 278 29.60 -1.28 -17.93
CA ASN A 278 30.37 -2.51 -18.17
C ASN A 278 31.35 -2.38 -19.34
N GLN A 279 31.35 -1.25 -20.05
CA GLN A 279 32.19 -1.00 -21.22
C GLN A 279 31.95 -1.97 -22.40
N GLU A 280 30.76 -2.56 -22.49
CA GLU A 280 30.34 -3.46 -23.58
C GLU A 280 30.15 -2.69 -24.90
N VAL A 281 29.78 -1.41 -24.81
CA VAL A 281 29.60 -0.49 -25.94
C VAL A 281 30.39 0.80 -25.72
N LYS A 282 30.94 1.38 -26.79
CA LYS A 282 31.79 2.59 -26.77
C LYS A 282 31.62 3.40 -28.06
N ASN A 283 32.14 4.62 -28.08
CA ASN A 283 32.14 5.52 -29.24
C ASN A 283 30.72 5.91 -29.69
N LEU A 284 29.84 6.15 -28.71
CA LEU A 284 28.42 6.40 -28.95
C LEU A 284 28.01 7.86 -28.76
N PHE A 285 27.04 8.31 -29.56
CA PHE A 285 26.15 9.40 -29.21
C PHE A 285 24.78 8.84 -28.81
N VAL A 286 24.36 9.14 -27.58
CA VAL A 286 23.18 8.54 -26.96
C VAL A 286 22.10 9.58 -26.68
N GLU A 287 20.98 9.46 -27.39
CA GLU A 287 19.73 10.14 -27.07
C GLU A 287 18.94 9.31 -26.04
N VAL A 288 18.71 9.87 -24.85
CA VAL A 288 17.99 9.18 -23.75
C VAL A 288 16.73 9.93 -23.33
N SER A 289 15.65 9.20 -23.12
CA SER A 289 14.43 9.70 -22.48
C SER A 289 13.78 8.66 -21.59
N ALA A 290 13.46 9.03 -20.36
CA ALA A 290 12.79 8.14 -19.41
C ALA A 290 11.35 7.76 -19.81
N CYS A 291 10.68 8.56 -20.65
CA CYS A 291 9.32 8.25 -21.10
C CYS A 291 9.35 7.45 -22.42
N MET A 292 8.56 6.38 -22.49
CA MET A 292 8.30 5.66 -23.73
C MET A 292 7.74 6.61 -24.78
N GLY A 293 8.33 6.68 -25.98
CA GLY A 293 7.90 7.62 -27.01
C GLY A 293 8.30 9.08 -26.75
N ASN A 294 9.34 9.30 -25.95
CA ASN A 294 9.90 10.63 -25.63
C ASN A 294 8.85 11.57 -25.01
N CYS A 295 9.01 12.89 -25.11
CA CYS A 295 8.11 13.87 -24.46
C CYS A 295 6.66 13.77 -24.97
N ILE A 296 6.44 13.27 -26.20
CA ILE A 296 5.10 12.99 -26.75
C ILE A 296 4.41 11.87 -25.99
N GLY A 297 5.16 10.82 -25.63
CA GLY A 297 4.68 9.74 -24.77
C GLY A 297 4.84 10.00 -23.28
N GLY A 298 5.11 11.26 -22.90
CA GLY A 298 5.21 11.73 -21.52
C GLY A 298 4.08 11.23 -20.62
N PRO A 299 4.30 11.20 -19.29
CA PRO A 299 3.47 10.51 -18.33
C PRO A 299 2.01 10.92 -18.55
N LYS A 300 1.19 9.93 -18.93
CA LYS A 300 -0.21 10.05 -19.34
C LYS A 300 -0.97 11.02 -18.42
N MET A 301 -1.15 12.27 -18.85
CA MET A 301 -1.79 13.33 -18.07
C MET A 301 -3.21 13.66 -18.60
N VAL A 302 -3.49 13.43 -19.88
CA VAL A 302 -4.85 13.70 -20.39
C VAL A 302 -5.84 12.63 -19.90
N LYS A 303 -6.96 13.08 -19.34
CA LYS A 303 -8.18 12.30 -18.98
C LYS A 303 -8.82 11.59 -20.19
N ASP A 304 -8.30 11.82 -21.40
CA ASP A 304 -8.88 11.43 -22.67
C ASP A 304 -7.96 10.47 -23.45
N GLU A 305 -8.54 9.39 -23.98
CA GLU A 305 -7.88 8.27 -24.67
C GLU A 305 -7.27 8.65 -26.05
N LYS A 306 -6.31 9.58 -26.09
CA LYS A 306 -5.57 9.83 -27.35
C LYS A 306 -4.29 9.02 -27.37
N GLY A 307 -4.30 7.99 -28.21
CA GLY A 307 -3.14 7.11 -28.43
C GLY A 307 -1.88 7.90 -28.78
N TYR A 308 -0.74 7.44 -28.26
CA TYR A 308 0.60 7.99 -28.52
C TYR A 308 0.83 8.34 -30.00
N TYR A 309 0.46 7.45 -30.91
CA TYR A 309 0.66 7.62 -32.34
C TYR A 309 -0.14 8.78 -32.95
N LYS A 310 -1.34 9.08 -32.45
CA LYS A 310 -2.13 10.25 -32.88
C LYS A 310 -1.40 11.55 -32.51
N ARG A 311 -0.88 11.62 -31.28
CA ARG A 311 -0.09 12.77 -30.81
C ARG A 311 1.19 12.94 -31.63
N MET A 312 1.89 11.84 -31.90
CA MET A 312 3.08 11.83 -32.75
C MET A 312 2.80 12.35 -34.16
N GLN A 313 1.68 11.92 -34.78
CA GLN A 313 1.29 12.36 -36.11
C GLN A 313 1.01 13.87 -36.14
N LYS A 314 0.29 14.41 -35.15
CA LYS A 314 0.03 15.85 -35.05
C LYS A 314 1.31 16.68 -34.97
N VAL A 315 2.26 16.28 -34.10
CA VAL A 315 3.55 16.98 -33.98
C VAL A 315 4.33 16.91 -35.30
N LYS A 316 4.40 15.73 -35.95
CA LYS A 316 5.08 15.60 -37.25
C LYS A 316 4.44 16.47 -38.34
N ASN A 317 3.11 16.59 -38.36
CA ASN A 317 2.42 17.46 -39.32
C ASN A 317 2.68 18.94 -39.02
N TYR A 318 2.67 19.34 -37.74
CA TYR A 318 3.02 20.70 -37.34
C TYR A 318 4.44 21.08 -37.79
N MET A 319 5.42 20.19 -37.60
CA MET A 319 6.79 20.39 -38.06
C MET A 319 6.90 20.54 -39.58
N LYS A 320 6.16 19.75 -40.36
CA LYS A 320 6.18 19.84 -41.83
C LYS A 320 5.64 21.17 -42.34
N ASN A 321 4.63 21.71 -41.67
CA ASN A 321 3.98 22.96 -42.06
C ASN A 321 4.76 24.21 -41.63
N HIS A 322 5.68 24.07 -40.67
CA HIS A 322 6.52 25.17 -40.14
C HIS A 322 8.00 24.83 -40.35
N ASN A 323 8.36 24.56 -41.61
CA ASN A 323 9.74 24.22 -41.96
C ASN A 323 10.56 25.49 -42.11
N VAL A 324 11.30 25.84 -41.06
CA VAL A 324 12.03 27.10 -40.94
C VAL A 324 13.52 26.80 -40.79
N ASN A 325 14.31 27.27 -41.75
CA ASN A 325 15.78 27.22 -41.74
C ASN A 325 16.35 28.57 -41.33
N ASN A 326 15.99 29.06 -40.13
CA ASN A 326 16.56 30.29 -39.59
C ASN A 326 17.91 30.00 -38.92
N GLU A 327 18.79 31.00 -38.90
CA GLU A 327 19.98 30.96 -38.07
C GLU A 327 19.59 30.91 -36.59
N VAL A 328 20.27 30.05 -35.82
CA VAL A 328 20.05 29.93 -34.38
C VAL A 328 20.76 31.10 -33.69
N ILE A 329 19.99 32.02 -33.12
CA ILE A 329 20.53 33.12 -32.33
C ILE A 329 20.87 32.59 -30.94
N ILE A 330 22.17 32.46 -30.65
CA ILE A 330 22.67 32.10 -29.32
C ILE A 330 23.13 33.39 -28.64
N PRO A 331 22.51 33.79 -27.51
CA PRO A 331 23.00 34.92 -26.71
C PRO A 331 24.45 34.71 -26.27
N ILE A 332 25.32 35.68 -26.55
CA ILE A 332 26.78 35.55 -26.37
C ILE A 332 27.19 35.63 -24.89
N ASN A 333 26.45 36.40 -24.07
CA ASN A 333 26.80 36.68 -22.68
C ASN A 333 26.11 35.77 -21.65
N ILE A 334 25.63 34.59 -22.08
CA ILE A 334 24.91 33.66 -21.22
C ILE A 334 25.71 32.37 -21.05
N ASP A 335 25.91 31.97 -19.79
CA ASP A 335 26.42 30.64 -19.47
C ASP A 335 25.30 29.58 -19.58
N PHE A 336 25.45 28.66 -20.53
CA PHE A 336 24.54 27.52 -20.71
C PHE A 336 25.08 26.21 -20.14
N SER A 337 26.18 26.26 -19.38
CA SER A 337 26.78 25.09 -18.76
C SER A 337 25.93 24.53 -17.61
N ARG A 338 26.07 23.23 -17.37
CA ARG A 338 25.42 22.53 -16.25
C ARG A 338 26.37 21.51 -15.64
N VAL A 339 26.40 21.47 -14.31
CA VAL A 339 27.11 20.46 -13.53
C VAL A 339 26.14 19.36 -13.11
N PHE A 340 26.55 18.11 -13.32
CA PHE A 340 25.88 16.91 -12.81
C PHE A 340 26.70 16.35 -11.66
N VAL A 341 26.04 15.82 -10.64
CA VAL A 341 26.71 15.37 -9.41
C VAL A 341 26.26 13.98 -9.02
N ASP A 342 27.15 13.25 -8.37
CA ASP A 342 26.84 11.96 -7.77
C ASP A 342 25.83 12.17 -6.62
N LYS A 343 24.65 11.54 -6.77
CA LYS A 343 23.54 11.53 -5.82
C LYS A 343 23.25 10.12 -5.33
N THR A 344 24.22 9.22 -5.45
CA THR A 344 24.10 7.83 -5.01
C THR A 344 23.82 7.80 -3.52
N LEU A 345 22.84 7.00 -3.14
CA LEU A 345 22.49 6.80 -1.74
C LEU A 345 23.24 5.61 -1.17
N SER A 346 23.76 5.78 0.04
CA SER A 346 24.16 4.65 0.86
C SER A 346 22.92 3.83 1.20
N LYS A 347 22.81 2.63 0.61
CA LYS A 347 21.78 1.66 1.01
C LYS A 347 22.28 0.89 2.22
N GLN A 348 21.44 0.76 3.24
CA GLN A 348 21.68 -0.18 4.33
C GLN A 348 21.51 -1.59 3.79
N VAL A 349 22.61 -2.31 3.56
CA VAL A 349 22.57 -3.69 3.07
C VAL A 349 22.31 -4.61 4.27
N ALA A 350 21.22 -5.36 4.23
CA ALA A 350 20.91 -6.33 5.28
C ALA A 350 21.90 -7.50 5.21
N THR A 351 22.30 -8.02 6.37
CA THR A 351 23.03 -9.29 6.42
C THR A 351 22.11 -10.46 6.07
N GLU A 352 22.69 -11.59 5.63
CA GLU A 352 21.89 -12.79 5.31
C GLU A 352 21.04 -13.24 6.51
N GLU A 353 21.55 -13.11 7.73
CA GLU A 353 20.80 -13.41 8.96
C GLU A 353 19.57 -12.50 9.12
N GLN A 354 19.71 -11.20 8.85
CA GLN A 354 18.60 -10.24 8.91
C GLN A 354 17.55 -10.52 7.84
N ILE A 355 17.98 -10.85 6.61
CA ILE A 355 17.10 -11.28 5.53
C ILE A 355 16.31 -12.52 5.95
N LEU A 356 16.98 -13.58 6.41
CA LEU A 356 16.35 -14.82 6.84
C LEU A 356 15.36 -14.59 7.99
N LYS A 357 15.68 -13.71 8.95
CA LYS A 357 14.76 -13.33 10.04
C LYS A 357 13.48 -12.68 9.52
N ILE A 358 13.57 -11.81 8.52
CA ILE A 358 12.41 -11.17 7.88
C ILE A 358 11.63 -12.18 7.03
N MET A 359 12.33 -13.05 6.30
CA MET A 359 11.74 -14.12 5.48
C MET A 359 10.89 -15.06 6.34
N ARG A 360 11.42 -15.53 7.48
CA ARG A 360 10.66 -16.34 8.44
C ARG A 360 9.41 -15.64 8.95
N LYS A 361 9.48 -14.33 9.23
CA LYS A 361 8.29 -13.53 9.61
C LYS A 361 7.22 -13.48 8.52
N MET A 362 7.61 -13.59 7.24
CA MET A 362 6.69 -13.68 6.10
C MET A 362 6.23 -15.12 5.81
N GLY A 363 6.56 -16.08 6.69
CA GLY A 363 6.23 -17.50 6.52
C GLY A 363 7.06 -18.19 5.45
N LYS A 364 8.31 -17.76 5.25
CA LYS A 364 9.27 -18.33 4.29
C LYS A 364 10.42 -18.99 5.06
N TYR A 365 10.47 -20.31 5.05
CA TYR A 365 11.42 -21.12 5.83
C TYR A 365 12.43 -21.84 4.95
N CYS A 366 12.02 -22.23 3.75
CA CYS A 366 12.87 -22.89 2.75
C CYS A 366 12.76 -22.23 1.36
N LEU A 367 13.57 -22.68 0.41
CA LEU A 367 13.63 -22.13 -0.95
C LEU A 367 12.30 -22.33 -1.69
N GLU A 368 11.60 -23.43 -1.43
CA GLU A 368 10.30 -23.75 -2.02
C GLU A 368 9.23 -22.73 -1.61
N ASP A 369 9.38 -22.09 -0.44
CA ASP A 369 8.50 -21.02 -0.02
C ASP A 369 8.75 -19.72 -0.79
N GLU A 370 9.95 -19.51 -1.36
CA GLU A 370 10.35 -18.28 -2.07
C GLU A 370 9.72 -18.18 -3.48
N LEU A 371 8.39 -18.10 -3.55
CA LEU A 371 7.63 -18.08 -4.81
C LEU A 371 7.99 -16.94 -5.76
N ASN A 372 8.63 -15.86 -5.27
CA ASN A 372 9.06 -14.71 -6.08
C ASN A 372 7.95 -14.15 -7.01
N CYS A 373 6.70 -14.16 -6.55
CA CYS A 373 5.52 -13.91 -7.39
C CYS A 373 5.30 -12.44 -7.79
N GLY A 374 6.08 -11.47 -7.29
CA GLY A 374 5.97 -10.07 -7.70
C GLY A 374 4.78 -9.28 -7.12
N VAL A 375 3.78 -9.94 -6.52
CA VAL A 375 2.50 -9.31 -6.11
C VAL A 375 2.70 -8.11 -5.17
N CYS A 376 3.64 -8.25 -4.23
CA CYS A 376 3.94 -7.23 -3.21
C CYS A 376 4.74 -6.03 -3.73
N GLY A 377 5.15 -6.01 -5.01
CA GLY A 377 5.93 -4.90 -5.57
C GLY A 377 7.38 -5.20 -5.90
N TYR A 378 7.93 -6.29 -5.38
CA TYR A 378 9.35 -6.67 -5.47
C TYR A 378 9.50 -7.96 -6.27
N ASN A 379 10.58 -8.08 -7.06
CA ASN A 379 10.74 -9.19 -7.99
C ASN A 379 11.07 -10.49 -7.25
N THR A 380 11.77 -10.39 -6.11
CA THR A 380 12.08 -11.55 -5.27
C THR A 380 11.64 -11.34 -3.81
N CYS A 381 11.41 -12.44 -3.10
CA CYS A 381 11.14 -12.43 -1.66
C CYS A 381 12.31 -11.83 -0.88
N ARG A 382 13.55 -12.06 -1.32
CA ARG A 382 14.77 -11.47 -0.76
C ARG A 382 14.84 -9.96 -0.98
N GLU A 383 14.52 -9.46 -2.19
CA GLU A 383 14.39 -8.01 -2.44
C GLU A 383 13.34 -7.36 -1.53
N LYS A 384 12.20 -8.05 -1.34
CA LYS A 384 11.18 -7.59 -0.40
C LYS A 384 11.72 -7.55 1.03
N ALA A 385 12.45 -8.57 1.48
CA ALA A 385 13.04 -8.60 2.81
C ALA A 385 14.07 -7.47 3.02
N GLN A 386 14.91 -7.22 2.02
CA GLN A 386 15.83 -6.07 1.99
C GLN A 386 15.07 -4.75 2.12
N ALA A 387 13.97 -4.58 1.38
CA ALA A 387 13.15 -3.38 1.47
C ALA A 387 12.44 -3.22 2.82
N VAL A 388 12.07 -4.31 3.49
CA VAL A 388 11.56 -4.27 4.87
C VAL A 388 12.66 -3.83 5.84
N HIS A 389 13.89 -4.31 5.66
CA HIS A 389 15.05 -3.90 6.45
C HIS A 389 15.33 -2.39 6.32
N GLU A 390 15.28 -1.88 5.08
CA GLU A 390 15.43 -0.44 4.78
C GLU A 390 14.24 0.43 5.26
N GLY A 391 13.18 -0.19 5.82
CA GLY A 391 11.97 0.51 6.22
C GLY A 391 11.19 1.10 5.04
N MET A 392 11.37 0.56 3.84
CA MET A 392 10.62 0.91 2.62
C MET A 392 9.30 0.15 2.51
N ALA A 393 9.20 -0.98 3.19
CA ALA A 393 8.11 -1.92 2.99
C ALA A 393 7.70 -2.61 4.30
N GLU A 394 6.46 -3.05 4.39
CA GLU A 394 5.93 -3.76 5.57
C GLU A 394 5.79 -5.27 5.27
N SER A 395 6.00 -6.13 6.27
CA SER A 395 5.93 -7.60 6.10
C SER A 395 4.53 -8.08 5.69
N ASN A 396 3.48 -7.38 6.14
CA ASN A 396 2.08 -7.64 5.80
C ASN A 396 1.73 -7.36 4.32
N MET A 397 2.63 -6.77 3.52
CA MET A 397 2.37 -6.58 2.08
C MET A 397 2.52 -7.90 1.28
N CYS A 398 2.99 -8.98 1.90
CA CYS A 398 3.03 -10.30 1.25
C CYS A 398 1.65 -10.95 1.30
N LEU A 399 1.05 -11.17 0.11
CA LEU A 399 -0.28 -11.78 -0.02
C LEU A 399 -0.35 -13.17 0.63
N HIS A 400 0.66 -14.01 0.44
CA HIS A 400 0.70 -15.35 1.03
C HIS A 400 0.78 -15.30 2.56
N TYR A 401 1.60 -14.38 3.09
CA TYR A 401 1.65 -14.17 4.54
C TYR A 401 0.29 -13.69 5.09
N MET A 402 -0.39 -12.77 4.41
CA MET A 402 -1.71 -12.30 4.82
C MET A 402 -2.77 -13.38 4.73
N ARG A 403 -2.76 -14.18 3.66
CA ARG A 403 -3.67 -15.31 3.49
C ARG A 403 -3.48 -16.36 4.58
N ASN A 404 -2.24 -16.79 4.83
CA ASN A 404 -1.93 -17.75 5.89
C ASN A 404 -2.32 -17.22 7.29
N ARG A 405 -2.16 -15.90 7.53
CA ARG A 405 -2.58 -15.28 8.79
C ARG A 405 -4.10 -15.17 8.92
N ALA A 406 -4.82 -14.94 7.82
CA ALA A 406 -6.28 -14.85 7.82
C ALA A 406 -6.95 -16.23 7.97
N GLU A 407 -6.38 -17.25 7.34
CA GLU A 407 -6.84 -18.64 7.44
C GLU A 407 -6.57 -19.24 8.84
N SER A 408 -5.57 -18.75 9.58
CA SER A 408 -5.13 -19.42 10.80
C SER A 408 -5.94 -19.12 12.07
N LEU A 409 -6.47 -17.92 12.29
CA LEU A 409 -6.98 -17.61 13.64
C LEU A 409 -8.28 -18.35 14.01
N SER A 410 -9.26 -18.36 13.10
CA SER A 410 -10.56 -19.03 13.33
C SER A 410 -10.40 -20.55 13.35
N ASN A 411 -9.60 -21.10 12.44
CA ASN A 411 -9.35 -22.53 12.35
C ASN A 411 -8.57 -23.04 13.56
N VAL A 412 -7.55 -22.30 14.02
CA VAL A 412 -6.79 -22.67 15.23
C VAL A 412 -7.70 -22.72 16.45
N ILE A 413 -8.61 -21.76 16.62
CA ILE A 413 -9.56 -21.80 17.74
C ILE A 413 -10.48 -23.01 17.63
N PHE A 414 -11.06 -23.27 16.45
CA PHE A 414 -11.96 -24.40 16.24
C PHE A 414 -11.26 -25.74 16.49
N GLU A 415 -10.08 -25.96 15.92
CA GLU A 415 -9.30 -27.20 16.02
C GLU A 415 -8.78 -27.48 17.44
N ASN A 416 -8.44 -26.44 18.21
CA ASN A 416 -7.83 -26.59 19.55
C ASN A 416 -8.82 -26.39 20.71
N THR A 417 -10.09 -26.12 20.44
CA THR A 417 -11.10 -26.02 21.50
C THR A 417 -11.37 -27.40 22.10
N LEU A 418 -11.30 -27.48 23.44
CA LEU A 418 -11.50 -28.73 24.19
C LEU A 418 -12.97 -29.15 24.26
N SER A 419 -13.90 -28.21 24.11
CA SER A 419 -15.34 -28.49 24.03
C SER A 419 -15.70 -29.01 22.63
N PRO A 420 -16.53 -30.06 22.52
CA PRO A 420 -17.12 -30.45 21.24
C PRO A 420 -17.91 -29.28 20.62
N ILE A 421 -17.57 -28.94 19.39
CA ILE A 421 -18.30 -27.97 18.56
C ILE A 421 -18.75 -28.66 17.28
N ILE A 422 -20.01 -28.47 16.92
CA ILE A 422 -20.65 -29.01 15.73
C ILE A 422 -21.31 -27.86 14.97
N LEU A 423 -21.09 -27.79 13.66
CA LEU A 423 -21.77 -26.88 12.74
C LEU A 423 -22.74 -27.67 11.87
N LEU A 424 -23.99 -27.24 11.86
CA LEU A 424 -25.09 -27.84 11.11
C LEU A 424 -25.60 -26.87 10.06
N ASP A 425 -26.02 -27.39 8.90
CA ASP A 425 -26.70 -26.60 7.89
C ASP A 425 -28.22 -26.53 8.10
N GLY A 426 -28.90 -25.83 7.18
CA GLY A 426 -30.35 -25.70 7.20
C GLY A 426 -31.12 -27.02 7.15
N GLU A 427 -30.52 -28.16 6.78
CA GLU A 427 -31.20 -29.46 6.80
C GLU A 427 -30.80 -30.31 8.01
N MET A 428 -30.19 -29.70 9.05
CA MET A 428 -29.63 -30.38 10.21
C MET A 428 -28.56 -31.43 9.84
N LYS A 429 -27.86 -31.22 8.72
CA LYS A 429 -26.72 -32.04 8.34
C LYS A 429 -25.44 -31.44 8.86
N VAL A 430 -24.51 -32.30 9.24
CA VAL A 430 -23.22 -31.89 9.79
C VAL A 430 -22.35 -31.30 8.69
N LYS A 431 -22.05 -30.00 8.77
CA LYS A 431 -21.06 -29.35 7.91
C LYS A 431 -19.65 -29.60 8.40
N GLU A 432 -19.44 -29.49 9.70
CA GLU A 432 -18.12 -29.59 10.30
C GLU A 432 -18.21 -29.92 11.78
N ILE A 433 -17.22 -30.65 12.30
CA ILE A 433 -17.03 -30.93 13.72
C ILE A 433 -15.56 -30.73 14.07
N ASN A 434 -15.29 -30.28 15.29
CA ASN A 434 -13.92 -30.12 15.74
C ASN A 434 -13.31 -31.45 16.27
N PRO A 435 -11.98 -31.54 16.44
CA PRO A 435 -11.33 -32.77 16.92
C PRO A 435 -11.81 -33.26 18.29
N SER A 436 -12.30 -32.37 19.15
CA SER A 436 -12.92 -32.78 20.43
C SER A 436 -14.22 -33.55 20.20
N ALA A 437 -15.09 -33.06 19.31
CA ALA A 437 -16.31 -33.76 18.93
C ALA A 437 -16.02 -35.13 18.28
N GLU A 438 -15.00 -35.24 17.42
CA GLU A 438 -14.59 -36.54 16.84
C GLU A 438 -14.26 -37.57 17.92
N LYS A 439 -13.48 -37.14 18.94
CA LYS A 439 -13.09 -38.00 20.06
C LYS A 439 -14.28 -38.39 20.94
N VAL A 440 -15.13 -37.43 21.28
CA VAL A 440 -16.31 -37.65 22.14
C VAL A 440 -17.33 -38.55 21.48
N PHE A 441 -17.63 -38.32 20.20
CA PHE A 441 -18.64 -39.09 19.46
C PHE A 441 -18.09 -40.33 18.76
N MET A 442 -16.78 -40.57 18.85
CA MET A 442 -16.06 -41.68 18.22
C MET A 442 -16.35 -41.81 16.72
N VAL A 443 -16.30 -40.68 16.02
CA VAL A 443 -16.62 -40.58 14.59
C VAL A 443 -15.59 -39.68 13.91
N SER A 444 -15.22 -39.98 12.66
CA SER A 444 -14.39 -39.06 11.88
C SER A 444 -15.25 -37.95 11.27
N ALA A 445 -14.72 -36.73 11.24
CA ALA A 445 -15.34 -35.56 10.64
C ALA A 445 -15.70 -35.83 9.17
N GLU A 446 -14.82 -36.53 8.46
CA GLU A 446 -15.00 -36.89 7.06
C GLU A 446 -16.16 -37.89 6.83
N TYR A 447 -16.39 -38.81 7.78
CA TYR A 447 -17.50 -39.76 7.69
C TYR A 447 -18.86 -39.13 7.97
N ILE A 448 -18.94 -38.21 8.94
CA ILE A 448 -20.22 -37.63 9.37
C ILE A 448 -20.64 -36.42 8.52
N LYS A 449 -19.70 -35.84 7.76
CA LYS A 449 -19.97 -34.70 6.89
C LYS A 449 -21.15 -34.95 5.95
N GLU A 450 -22.02 -33.94 5.82
CA GLU A 450 -23.27 -33.95 5.05
C GLU A 450 -24.31 -34.99 5.49
N LYS A 451 -24.12 -35.67 6.63
CA LYS A 451 -25.11 -36.60 7.19
C LYS A 451 -25.96 -35.92 8.27
N PRO A 452 -27.20 -36.40 8.50
CA PRO A 452 -28.06 -35.87 9.57
C PRO A 452 -27.42 -36.02 10.95
N ILE A 453 -27.47 -34.97 11.77
CA ILE A 453 -26.94 -34.98 13.14
C ILE A 453 -27.64 -36.00 14.05
N ALA A 454 -28.89 -36.36 13.72
CA ALA A 454 -29.67 -37.43 14.37
C ALA A 454 -28.93 -38.77 14.48
N LEU A 455 -27.91 -39.02 13.64
CA LEU A 455 -27.05 -40.21 13.73
C LEU A 455 -26.14 -40.21 14.97
N LEU A 456 -25.77 -39.02 15.46
CA LEU A 456 -24.94 -38.84 16.64
C LEU A 456 -25.81 -38.62 17.88
N ILE A 457 -26.68 -37.61 17.85
CA ILE A 457 -27.42 -37.08 19.01
C ILE A 457 -28.82 -36.62 18.60
N ASN A 458 -29.74 -36.47 19.58
CA ASN A 458 -31.09 -35.96 19.32
C ASN A 458 -31.02 -34.53 18.75
N ASP A 459 -31.82 -34.24 17.74
CA ASP A 459 -31.86 -33.00 16.98
C ASP A 459 -33.01 -32.04 17.33
N GLU A 460 -33.89 -32.42 18.27
CA GLU A 460 -35.03 -31.59 18.74
C GLU A 460 -34.61 -30.16 19.11
N ASP A 461 -33.53 -30.00 19.88
CA ASP A 461 -33.04 -28.69 20.31
C ASP A 461 -32.51 -27.86 19.15
N PHE A 462 -31.88 -28.50 18.15
CA PHE A 462 -31.32 -27.80 16.99
C PHE A 462 -32.43 -27.34 16.04
N ILE A 463 -33.45 -28.18 15.85
CA ILE A 463 -34.66 -27.85 15.09
C ILE A 463 -35.39 -26.69 15.76
N TYR A 464 -35.58 -26.75 17.09
CA TYR A 464 -36.22 -25.67 17.85
C TYR A 464 -35.50 -24.33 17.66
N VAL A 465 -34.16 -24.30 17.82
CA VAL A 465 -33.39 -23.05 17.65
C VAL A 465 -33.47 -22.53 16.23
N LYS A 466 -33.48 -23.40 15.22
CA LYS A 466 -33.64 -22.98 13.82
C LYS A 466 -35.01 -22.38 13.55
N GLU A 467 -36.09 -23.03 13.98
CA GLU A 467 -37.46 -22.58 13.71
C GLU A 467 -37.83 -21.31 14.49
N THR A 468 -37.47 -21.26 15.76
CA THR A 468 -37.84 -20.15 16.64
C THR A 468 -36.84 -18.99 16.62
N ARG A 469 -35.61 -19.23 16.15
CA ARG A 469 -34.46 -18.31 16.21
C ARG A 469 -34.08 -17.90 17.64
N ASN A 470 -34.59 -18.60 18.65
CA ASN A 470 -34.22 -18.39 20.04
C ASN A 470 -33.07 -19.32 20.40
N ASN A 471 -31.94 -18.75 20.81
CA ASN A 471 -30.77 -19.54 21.18
C ASN A 471 -31.01 -20.27 22.51
N ILE A 472 -30.49 -21.50 22.60
CA ILE A 472 -30.42 -22.25 23.85
C ILE A 472 -29.03 -22.01 24.45
N VAL A 473 -28.98 -21.60 25.71
CA VAL A 473 -27.72 -21.39 26.42
C VAL A 473 -27.71 -22.23 27.68
N SER A 474 -26.67 -23.06 27.83
CA SER A 474 -26.43 -23.85 29.04
C SER A 474 -27.60 -24.76 29.44
N LYS A 475 -28.20 -25.48 28.47
CA LYS A 475 -29.19 -26.52 28.76
C LYS A 475 -28.47 -27.81 29.14
N LYS A 476 -28.84 -28.41 30.28
CA LYS A 476 -28.30 -29.70 30.67
C LYS A 476 -28.93 -30.82 29.83
N VAL A 477 -28.09 -31.63 29.18
CA VAL A 477 -28.51 -32.77 28.37
C VAL A 477 -27.74 -34.02 28.76
N PHE A 478 -28.39 -35.18 28.67
CA PHE A 478 -27.78 -36.47 28.97
C PHE A 478 -27.89 -37.40 27.76
N TYR A 479 -26.75 -37.71 27.14
CA TYR A 479 -26.73 -38.61 25.98
C TYR A 479 -26.44 -40.03 26.44
N ARG A 480 -27.51 -40.82 26.59
CA ARG A 480 -27.46 -42.22 27.04
C ARG A 480 -26.49 -43.09 26.24
N LYS A 481 -26.43 -42.91 24.93
CA LYS A 481 -25.55 -43.66 24.00
C LYS A 481 -24.07 -43.56 24.38
N TYR A 482 -23.65 -42.40 24.91
CA TYR A 482 -22.26 -42.13 25.27
C TYR A 482 -22.03 -42.13 26.78
N SER A 483 -23.08 -42.23 27.59
CA SER A 483 -23.02 -42.12 29.07
C SER A 483 -22.38 -40.82 29.55
N LEU A 484 -22.61 -39.72 28.82
CA LEU A 484 -22.06 -38.39 29.09
C LEU A 484 -23.17 -37.37 29.37
N THR A 485 -22.87 -36.44 30.27
CA THR A 485 -23.71 -35.30 30.61
C THR A 485 -23.05 -34.02 30.11
N PHE A 486 -23.76 -33.25 29.30
CA PHE A 486 -23.25 -31.99 28.75
C PHE A 486 -24.09 -30.80 29.18
N MET A 487 -23.45 -29.65 29.24
CA MET A 487 -24.12 -28.35 29.11
C MET A 487 -24.09 -27.95 27.65
N GLU A 488 -25.25 -27.95 27.02
CA GLU A 488 -25.46 -27.66 25.62
C GLU A 488 -25.78 -26.18 25.40
N THR A 489 -25.15 -25.61 24.39
CA THR A 489 -25.46 -24.28 23.86
C THR A 489 -25.67 -24.38 22.37
N VAL A 490 -26.82 -23.93 21.89
CA VAL A 490 -27.24 -23.99 20.48
C VAL A 490 -27.55 -22.57 20.01
N VAL A 491 -26.87 -22.14 18.95
CA VAL A 491 -26.96 -20.78 18.41
C VAL A 491 -27.25 -20.82 16.92
N TYR A 492 -28.26 -20.08 16.46
CA TYR A 492 -28.51 -19.90 15.04
C TYR A 492 -27.69 -18.73 14.48
N LEU A 493 -27.03 -18.95 13.34
CA LEU A 493 -26.17 -17.98 12.64
C LEU A 493 -26.88 -17.52 11.35
N PRO A 494 -27.66 -16.43 11.38
CA PRO A 494 -28.59 -16.08 10.30
C PRO A 494 -27.93 -15.65 8.99
N LYS A 495 -26.67 -15.18 9.03
CA LYS A 495 -25.96 -14.76 7.81
C LYS A 495 -25.48 -15.93 6.97
N GLN A 496 -25.25 -17.09 7.60
CA GLN A 496 -24.71 -18.28 6.96
C GLN A 496 -25.74 -19.42 6.85
N ASP A 497 -26.93 -19.23 7.43
CA ASP A 497 -27.96 -20.27 7.61
C ASP A 497 -27.41 -21.55 8.25
N LEU A 498 -26.66 -21.37 9.34
CA LEU A 498 -26.04 -22.46 10.10
C LEU A 498 -26.56 -22.49 11.54
N VAL A 499 -26.55 -23.67 12.15
CA VAL A 499 -26.74 -23.86 13.60
C VAL A 499 -25.41 -24.33 14.20
N MET A 500 -24.92 -23.62 15.20
CA MET A 500 -23.72 -23.98 15.96
C MET A 500 -24.12 -24.61 17.29
N VAL A 501 -23.60 -25.79 17.56
CA VAL A 501 -23.79 -26.53 18.82
C VAL A 501 -22.45 -26.59 19.54
N ALA A 502 -22.41 -26.17 20.79
CA ALA A 502 -21.25 -26.29 21.66
C ALA A 502 -21.64 -27.08 22.92
N LEU A 503 -20.84 -28.07 23.26
CA LEU A 503 -21.08 -28.96 24.39
C LEU A 503 -19.94 -28.84 25.40
N VAL A 504 -20.27 -28.69 26.68
CA VAL A 504 -19.29 -28.71 27.77
C VAL A 504 -19.55 -29.95 28.62
N ASP A 505 -18.58 -30.86 28.70
CA ASP A 505 -18.71 -32.09 29.49
C ASP A 505 -18.70 -31.75 30.98
N ILE A 506 -19.78 -32.11 31.68
CA ILE A 506 -19.96 -31.91 33.13
C ILE A 506 -20.18 -33.25 33.85
N THR A 507 -19.81 -34.37 33.22
CA THR A 507 -20.09 -35.71 33.74
C THR A 507 -19.42 -35.97 35.09
N GLU A 508 -18.17 -35.57 35.27
CA GLU A 508 -17.48 -35.71 36.56
C GLU A 508 -18.06 -34.80 37.64
N GLU A 509 -18.38 -33.55 37.31
CA GLU A 509 -19.02 -32.63 38.24
C GLU A 509 -20.36 -33.19 38.74
N GLU A 510 -21.15 -33.79 37.85
CA GLU A 510 -22.41 -34.40 38.22
C GLU A 510 -22.23 -35.63 39.11
N LYS A 511 -21.26 -36.50 38.81
CA LYS A 511 -20.92 -37.65 39.67
C LYS A 511 -20.46 -37.20 41.05
N ASN A 512 -19.61 -36.17 41.12
CA ASN A 512 -19.13 -35.62 42.39
C ASN A 512 -20.29 -35.02 43.18
N LYS A 513 -21.21 -34.32 42.52
CA LYS A 513 -22.41 -33.77 43.14
C LYS A 513 -23.30 -34.86 43.73
N LEU A 514 -23.52 -35.96 43.01
CA LEU A 514 -24.27 -37.12 43.51
C LEU A 514 -23.59 -37.78 44.70
N LYS A 515 -22.28 -38.03 44.61
CA LYS A 515 -21.50 -38.61 45.72
C LYS A 515 -21.53 -37.74 46.97
N LEU A 516 -21.52 -36.42 46.80
CA LEU A 516 -21.60 -35.46 47.89
C LEU A 516 -23.01 -35.43 48.52
N LEU A 517 -24.06 -35.66 47.74
CA LEU A 517 -25.43 -35.85 48.26
C LEU A 517 -25.55 -37.13 49.08
N GLU A 518 -25.01 -38.25 48.60
CA GLU A 518 -24.99 -39.53 49.35
C GLU A 518 -24.18 -39.42 50.66
N LEU A 519 -23.04 -38.73 50.63
CA LEU A 519 -22.24 -38.45 51.83
C LEU A 519 -23.02 -37.59 52.83
N LYS A 520 -23.75 -36.58 52.37
CA LYS A 520 -24.62 -35.78 53.24
C LYS A 520 -25.70 -36.62 53.89
N GLU A 521 -26.37 -37.47 53.11
CA GLU A 521 -27.45 -38.33 53.61
C GLU A 521 -26.94 -39.36 54.62
N SER A 522 -25.83 -40.04 54.33
CA SER A 522 -25.18 -40.97 55.28
C SER A 522 -24.70 -40.28 56.55
N THR A 523 -24.18 -39.06 56.45
CA THR A 523 -23.76 -38.26 57.62
C THR A 523 -24.96 -37.90 58.50
N ILE A 524 -26.10 -37.53 57.91
CA ILE A 524 -27.34 -37.25 58.66
C ILE A 524 -27.81 -38.51 59.38
N ASN A 525 -27.86 -39.65 58.69
CA ASN A 525 -28.29 -40.91 59.29
C ASN A 525 -27.38 -41.37 60.44
N ALA A 526 -26.06 -41.27 60.27
CA ALA A 526 -25.10 -41.59 61.33
C ALA A 526 -25.26 -40.66 62.55
N THR A 527 -25.48 -39.36 62.32
CA THR A 527 -25.71 -38.40 63.40
C THR A 527 -26.98 -38.74 64.18
N GLN A 528 -28.07 -39.10 63.49
CA GLN A 528 -29.33 -39.50 64.10
C GLN A 528 -29.18 -40.74 64.99
N GLN A 529 -28.41 -41.75 64.54
CA GLN A 529 -28.12 -42.94 65.34
C GLN A 529 -27.34 -42.61 66.63
N VAL A 530 -26.39 -41.68 66.56
CA VAL A 530 -25.67 -41.22 67.75
C VAL A 530 -26.60 -40.51 68.72
N ILE A 531 -27.48 -39.64 68.22
CA ILE A 531 -28.50 -38.96 69.05
C ILE A 531 -29.41 -39.97 69.74
N GLU A 532 -29.94 -40.95 69.03
CA GLU A 532 -30.79 -42.01 69.61
C GLU A 532 -30.06 -42.80 70.70
N LYS A 533 -28.78 -43.14 70.47
CA LYS A 533 -27.97 -43.87 71.46
C LYS A 533 -27.74 -43.02 72.71
N GLN A 534 -27.42 -41.74 72.57
CA GLN A 534 -27.26 -40.82 73.71
C GLN A 534 -28.58 -40.62 74.48
N MET A 535 -29.71 -40.55 73.77
CA MET A 535 -31.04 -40.46 74.41
C MET A 535 -31.39 -41.73 75.19
N ARG A 536 -31.07 -42.92 74.67
CA ARG A 536 -31.28 -44.17 75.40
C ARG A 536 -30.43 -44.25 76.67
N VAL A 537 -29.15 -43.88 76.58
CA VAL A 537 -28.25 -43.82 77.75
C VAL A 537 -28.76 -42.81 78.78
N ALA A 538 -29.24 -41.64 78.35
CA ALA A 538 -29.83 -40.66 79.26
C ALA A 538 -31.09 -41.19 79.97
N GLN A 539 -31.94 -41.95 79.27
CA GLN A 539 -33.11 -42.60 79.86
C GLN A 539 -32.72 -43.69 80.88
N GLU A 540 -31.70 -44.49 80.59
CA GLU A 540 -31.16 -45.49 81.53
C GLU A 540 -30.58 -44.84 82.79
N ILE A 541 -29.80 -43.76 82.63
CA ILE A 541 -29.27 -42.98 83.76
C ILE A 541 -30.41 -42.38 84.58
N ALA A 542 -31.43 -41.80 83.93
CA ALA A 542 -32.60 -41.25 84.62
C ALA A 542 -33.39 -42.32 85.39
N SER A 543 -33.51 -43.53 84.83
CA SER A 543 -34.12 -44.68 85.50
C SER A 543 -33.34 -45.09 86.76
N LEU A 544 -32.02 -45.25 86.64
CA LEU A 544 -31.14 -45.60 87.78
C LEU A 544 -31.13 -44.51 88.86
N LEU A 545 -31.13 -43.24 88.47
CA LEU A 545 -31.28 -42.12 89.41
C LEU A 545 -32.65 -42.14 90.09
N GLY A 546 -33.72 -42.44 89.36
CA GLY A 546 -35.06 -42.58 89.93
C GLY A 546 -35.13 -43.70 90.98
N GLU A 547 -34.54 -44.85 90.67
CA GLU A 547 -34.48 -46.03 91.56
C GLU A 547 -33.67 -45.74 92.84
N THR A 548 -32.46 -45.22 92.70
CA THR A 548 -31.61 -44.84 93.86
C THR A 548 -32.25 -43.74 94.71
N THR A 549 -32.95 -42.78 94.10
CA THR A 549 -33.67 -41.74 94.85
C THR A 549 -34.85 -42.32 95.62
N ALA A 550 -35.57 -43.29 95.05
CA ALA A 550 -36.66 -43.99 95.71
C ALA A 550 -36.17 -44.84 96.90
N GLU A 551 -35.08 -45.59 96.73
CA GLU A 551 -34.44 -46.35 97.81
C GLU A 551 -33.93 -45.44 98.93
N THR A 552 -33.29 -44.33 98.57
CA THR A 552 -32.80 -43.33 99.53
C THR A 552 -33.96 -42.73 100.31
N LYS A 553 -35.06 -42.36 99.62
CA LYS A 553 -36.28 -41.86 100.26
C LYS A 553 -36.90 -42.90 101.19
N MET A 554 -37.00 -44.16 100.78
CA MET A 554 -37.51 -45.24 101.64
C MET A 554 -36.65 -45.42 102.90
N THR A 555 -35.33 -45.41 102.74
CA THR A 555 -34.37 -45.57 103.85
C THR A 555 -34.44 -44.39 104.80
N LEU A 556 -34.48 -43.16 104.28
CA LEU A 556 -34.67 -41.95 105.08
C LEU A 556 -36.05 -41.91 105.76
N THR A 557 -37.10 -42.43 105.11
CA THR A 557 -38.44 -42.51 105.70
C THR A 557 -38.51 -43.56 106.82
N LYS A 558 -37.84 -44.70 106.66
CA LYS A 558 -37.67 -45.69 107.74
C LYS A 558 -36.87 -45.10 108.91
N LEU A 559 -35.75 -44.42 108.63
CA LEU A 559 -34.97 -43.70 109.64
C LEU A 559 -35.81 -42.65 110.37
N LYS A 560 -36.62 -41.88 109.63
CA LYS A 560 -37.56 -40.93 110.21
C LYS A 560 -38.56 -41.61 111.15
N LYS A 561 -39.14 -42.76 110.77
CA LYS A 561 -40.04 -43.55 111.65
C LYS A 561 -39.34 -44.04 112.93
N VAL A 562 -38.07 -44.48 112.82
CA VAL A 562 -37.28 -44.91 113.98
C VAL A 562 -36.97 -43.74 114.92
N VAL A 563 -36.63 -42.57 114.37
CA VAL A 563 -36.35 -41.35 115.16
C VAL A 563 -37.63 -40.75 115.76
N GLN A 564 -38.80 -40.93 115.12
CA GLN A 564 -40.08 -40.40 115.60
C GLN A 564 -40.76 -41.24 116.70
N GLY A 565 -40.18 -42.38 117.11
CA GLY A 565 -40.59 -43.05 118.34
C GLY A 565 -42.05 -43.52 118.37
N GLU A 566 -42.57 -44.05 117.27
CA GLU A 566 -43.84 -44.79 117.28
C GLU A 566 -43.58 -46.24 117.71
N ASN A 567 -43.68 -46.47 119.03
CA ASN A 567 -44.02 -47.77 119.58
C ASN A 567 -45.44 -48.12 119.11
N ASP A 568 -45.57 -49.08 118.20
CA ASP A 568 -46.83 -49.82 118.05
C ASP A 568 -46.61 -51.30 118.33
N SER A 569 -47.17 -51.66 119.47
CA SER A 569 -47.38 -52.96 120.06
C SER A 569 -48.45 -53.78 119.32
N ILE A 570 -48.17 -55.09 119.18
CA ILE A 570 -49.12 -56.23 119.22
C ILE A 570 -50.12 -56.34 118.06
N LEU A 571 -49.88 -57.28 117.10
CA LEU A 571 -50.39 -58.66 117.08
C LEU A 571 -49.84 -59.43 115.87
#